data_AF-A0AAD6MC36-F1
#
_entry.id   AF-A0AAD6MC36-F1
#
_cell.length_a   1.000
_cell.length_b   1.000
_cell.length_c   1.000
_cell.angle_alpha   90.00
_cell.angle_beta   90.00
_cell.angle_gamma   90.00
#
_symmetry.space_group_name_H-M   'P 1'
#
loop_
_entity.id
_entity.type
_entity.pdbx_description
1 polymer ?
#
loop_
_entity_poly.entity_id
_entity_poly.type
_entity_poly.pdbx_seq_one_letter_code
_entity_poly.pdbx_strand_id
1 'polypeptide(L)'
;MSLLHSLLNHNSLFDPFRGFLIENSETQMDWKETPHAHVFEIDLPGLTKEDVKIEVHEGTVLQISTAERKEEAEEKGDKWHCKERSRGGFSRRFRLPENAKLDEIKASMHDGVLVVTVPKDELKTKPKNKAVEISGDDVKVQAESEVETWTCPCDMPVLTGDQKSNMKWWFCTFLLLVQFEVYMVSAILPQKPVKDLVKPLGVPSILSPQDFLSLSYYQKTCPAAEQIIHRKMKAWFLKDYTLAASIIRLHFHDCAIRGCDASILLNHRNSERRAYASKTLRGFQVIDDIKAELERKCPRTVSCADILTAAARDATLLVGGPFWEVPFGRKDGKTSIAKEADLVPQGRENVTALIDFFRERGLSLLDLVVLSGSHTIGRSSCHSFLHRLANYKGTGRPDPTLDRQYLRNLTRSCKWSSNLVNLDVTTPKTFDVEYYSNLGKKKGLLSTDQELYSDPRTAPFVSAFTDQQPDLFFNQFAVSMVNLGNILVHTAPNESEIRLDCNYVNPARSKKANPPRRH
;
A
#
# COMPACT_ATOMS: atom_id res chain seq x y z
N MET A 1 -35.94 -21.88 10.31
CA MET A 1 -34.86 -22.86 10.04
C MET A 1 -34.12 -22.64 8.70
N SER A 2 -34.37 -21.55 7.95
CA SER A 2 -33.64 -21.23 6.70
C SER A 2 -32.33 -20.45 6.93
N LEU A 3 -32.25 -19.61 7.97
CA LEU A 3 -31.06 -18.80 8.29
C LEU A 3 -29.83 -19.60 8.80
N LEU A 4 -30.04 -20.81 9.32
CA LEU A 4 -28.94 -21.64 9.83
C LEU A 4 -28.26 -22.47 8.73
N HIS A 5 -28.92 -22.64 7.57
CA HIS A 5 -28.39 -23.44 6.46
C HIS A 5 -27.43 -22.64 5.56
N SER A 6 -27.54 -21.31 5.56
CA SER A 6 -26.58 -20.40 4.91
C SER A 6 -25.22 -20.37 5.62
N LEU A 7 -25.22 -20.50 6.95
CA LEU A 7 -24.00 -20.46 7.78
C LEU A 7 -23.19 -21.75 7.78
N LEU A 8 -23.73 -22.85 7.23
CA LEU A 8 -23.09 -24.17 7.23
C LEU A 8 -22.84 -24.74 5.83
N ASN A 9 -23.01 -23.94 4.76
CA ASN A 9 -22.65 -24.39 3.44
C ASN A 9 -21.12 -24.28 3.25
N HIS A 10 -20.43 -25.39 3.50
CA HIS A 10 -18.98 -25.53 3.62
C HIS A 10 -18.16 -25.25 2.35
N ASN A 11 -18.79 -24.76 1.27
CA ASN A 11 -18.15 -24.38 0.01
C ASN A 11 -18.02 -22.86 -0.18
N SER A 12 -18.49 -22.01 0.75
CA SER A 12 -18.41 -20.54 0.64
C SER A 12 -17.06 -19.93 1.06
N LEU A 13 -16.04 -20.76 1.28
CA LEU A 13 -14.72 -20.35 1.77
C LEU A 13 -13.71 -20.12 0.63
N PHE A 14 -14.10 -20.48 -0.61
CA PHE A 14 -13.37 -20.25 -1.86
C PHE A 14 -14.23 -19.44 -2.83
N ASP A 15 -14.81 -18.34 -2.36
CA ASP A 15 -15.38 -17.34 -3.25
C ASP A 15 -14.27 -16.33 -3.64
N PRO A 16 -13.72 -16.39 -4.87
CA PRO A 16 -12.68 -15.47 -5.33
C PRO A 16 -13.19 -14.03 -5.56
N PHE A 17 -14.50 -13.77 -5.39
CA PHE A 17 -15.13 -12.48 -5.68
C PHE A 17 -15.27 -11.55 -4.46
N ARG A 18 -14.93 -12.00 -3.25
CA ARG A 18 -15.19 -11.22 -2.02
C ARG A 18 -14.30 -9.98 -1.83
N GLY A 19 -13.23 -9.84 -2.60
CA GLY A 19 -12.38 -8.64 -2.64
C GLY A 19 -12.79 -7.57 -3.66
N PHE A 20 -13.84 -7.84 -4.45
CA PHE A 20 -14.20 -7.05 -5.63
C PHE A 20 -15.55 -6.32 -5.55
N LEU A 21 -16.29 -6.44 -4.44
CA LEU A 21 -17.66 -5.93 -4.30
C LEU A 21 -17.76 -4.82 -3.25
N ILE A 22 -18.09 -3.61 -3.70
CA ILE A 22 -18.59 -2.52 -2.85
C ILE A 22 -20.12 -2.59 -2.95
N GLU A 23 -20.77 -2.74 -1.79
CA GLU A 23 -22.22 -2.74 -1.52
C GLU A 23 -23.10 -3.96 -1.87
N ASN A 24 -24.09 -4.15 -0.99
CA ASN A 24 -25.05 -5.26 -0.96
C ASN A 24 -25.94 -5.29 -2.22
N SER A 25 -25.76 -6.32 -3.05
CA SER A 25 -26.84 -6.81 -3.90
C SER A 25 -26.73 -8.32 -4.06
N GLU A 26 -27.85 -9.02 -3.87
CA GLU A 26 -27.98 -10.48 -3.91
C GLU A 26 -28.04 -11.05 -5.34
N THR A 27 -27.62 -10.29 -6.36
CA THR A 27 -27.61 -10.78 -7.74
C THR A 27 -26.45 -11.74 -7.97
N GLN A 28 -26.81 -12.96 -8.37
CA GLN A 28 -25.86 -14.02 -8.68
C GLN A 28 -25.17 -13.74 -10.00
N MET A 29 -23.89 -14.10 -10.06
CA MET A 29 -23.06 -13.86 -11.23
C MET A 29 -21.95 -14.89 -11.30
N ASP A 30 -21.69 -15.38 -12.50
CA ASP A 30 -20.54 -16.19 -12.84
C ASP A 30 -19.54 -15.42 -13.72
N TRP A 31 -18.26 -15.71 -13.53
CA TRP A 31 -17.19 -15.24 -14.40
C TRP A 31 -16.33 -16.42 -14.84
N LYS A 32 -16.12 -16.53 -16.15
CA LYS A 32 -15.20 -17.51 -16.74
C LYS A 32 -14.19 -16.82 -17.65
N GLU A 33 -12.97 -17.32 -17.58
CA GLU A 33 -11.90 -16.98 -18.50
C GLU A 33 -11.73 -18.11 -19.52
N THR A 34 -11.79 -17.75 -20.79
CA THR A 34 -11.44 -18.61 -21.92
C THR A 34 -10.10 -18.16 -22.52
N PRO A 35 -9.44 -18.97 -23.37
CA PRO A 35 -8.21 -18.56 -24.05
C PRO A 35 -8.33 -17.25 -24.85
N HIS A 36 -9.54 -16.86 -25.25
CA HIS A 36 -9.78 -15.73 -26.16
C HIS A 36 -10.66 -14.62 -25.56
N ALA A 37 -11.25 -14.81 -24.37
CA ALA A 37 -12.19 -13.85 -23.80
C ALA A 37 -12.42 -14.05 -22.29
N HIS A 38 -12.77 -12.98 -21.59
CA HIS A 38 -13.52 -13.06 -20.33
C HIS A 38 -15.02 -13.02 -20.62
N VAL A 39 -15.80 -13.88 -19.95
CA VAL A 39 -17.25 -13.92 -20.08
C VAL A 39 -17.87 -13.80 -18.69
N PHE A 40 -18.78 -12.82 -18.54
CA PHE A 40 -19.53 -12.56 -17.31
C PHE A 40 -20.99 -12.88 -17.56
N GLU A 41 -21.60 -13.70 -16.72
CA GLU A 41 -23.02 -14.10 -16.79
C GLU A 41 -23.69 -13.63 -15.50
N ILE A 42 -24.70 -12.75 -15.60
CA ILE A 42 -25.29 -12.04 -14.45
C ILE A 42 -26.81 -12.24 -14.46
N ASP A 43 -27.36 -12.72 -13.35
CA ASP A 43 -28.80 -12.92 -13.19
C ASP A 43 -29.48 -11.59 -12.86
N LEU A 44 -30.23 -11.08 -13.83
CA LEU A 44 -31.03 -9.84 -13.79
C LEU A 44 -32.52 -10.10 -14.13
N PRO A 45 -33.21 -11.01 -13.43
CA PRO A 45 -34.60 -11.36 -13.74
C PRO A 45 -35.53 -10.17 -13.52
N GLY A 46 -36.31 -9.81 -14.54
CA GLY A 46 -37.27 -8.70 -14.51
C GLY A 46 -36.70 -7.33 -14.85
N LEU A 47 -35.49 -7.27 -15.42
CA LEU A 47 -34.95 -6.06 -16.04
C LEU A 47 -34.93 -6.20 -17.56
N THR A 48 -34.94 -5.08 -18.29
CA THR A 48 -34.71 -5.07 -19.73
C THR A 48 -33.34 -4.47 -20.06
N LYS A 49 -32.92 -4.57 -21.32
CA LYS A 49 -31.62 -4.03 -21.76
C LYS A 49 -31.50 -2.51 -21.55
N GLU A 50 -32.63 -1.80 -21.52
CA GLU A 50 -32.70 -0.36 -21.26
C GLU A 50 -32.40 -0.01 -19.80
N ASP A 51 -32.59 -0.95 -18.88
CA ASP A 51 -32.31 -0.78 -17.46
C ASP A 51 -30.84 -1.02 -17.11
N VAL A 52 -30.02 -1.49 -18.06
CA VAL A 52 -28.63 -1.91 -17.84
C VAL A 52 -27.67 -0.94 -18.53
N LYS A 53 -26.67 -0.46 -17.79
CA LYS A 53 -25.61 0.42 -18.28
C LYS A 53 -24.25 -0.26 -18.11
N ILE A 54 -23.50 -0.35 -19.20
CA ILE A 54 -22.14 -0.92 -19.23
C ILE A 54 -21.16 0.17 -19.66
N GLU A 55 -20.14 0.43 -18.85
CA GLU A 55 -19.16 1.50 -19.05
C GLU A 55 -17.74 0.99 -18.83
N VAL A 56 -16.75 1.59 -19.49
CA VAL A 56 -15.33 1.35 -19.20
C VAL A 56 -14.71 2.65 -18.70
N HIS A 57 -14.25 2.64 -17.45
CA HIS A 57 -13.58 3.77 -16.81
C HIS A 57 -12.07 3.58 -16.84
N GLU A 58 -11.33 4.68 -17.03
CA GLU A 58 -9.86 4.73 -16.92
C GLU A 58 -9.13 3.66 -17.78
N GLY A 59 -9.74 3.27 -18.91
CA GLY A 59 -9.19 2.28 -19.84
C GLY A 59 -8.98 0.87 -19.27
N THR A 60 -9.43 0.58 -18.05
CA THR A 60 -9.15 -0.71 -17.40
C THR A 60 -10.27 -1.21 -16.51
N VAL A 61 -11.30 -0.41 -16.22
CA VAL A 61 -12.36 -0.77 -15.28
C VAL A 61 -13.71 -0.88 -15.99
N LEU A 62 -14.19 -2.09 -16.22
CA LEU A 62 -15.54 -2.37 -16.73
C LEU A 62 -16.56 -2.24 -15.59
N GLN A 63 -17.51 -1.32 -15.71
CA GLN A 63 -18.62 -1.13 -14.78
C GLN A 63 -19.93 -1.60 -15.41
N ILE A 64 -20.70 -2.42 -14.70
CA ILE A 64 -22.05 -2.85 -15.06
C ILE A 64 -22.99 -2.36 -13.97
N SER A 65 -23.97 -1.56 -14.33
CA SER A 65 -24.93 -0.98 -13.39
C SER A 65 -26.37 -1.10 -13.90
N THR A 66 -27.34 -1.11 -12.99
CA THR A 66 -28.77 -1.12 -13.34
C THR A 66 -29.50 0.08 -12.74
N ALA A 67 -30.56 0.51 -13.40
CA ALA A 67 -31.48 1.50 -12.84
C ALA A 67 -32.12 1.01 -11.52
N GLU A 68 -32.46 1.95 -10.64
CA GLU A 68 -33.16 1.66 -9.40
C GLU A 68 -34.60 1.19 -9.68
N ARG A 69 -35.00 0.06 -9.07
CA ARG A 69 -36.38 -0.42 -9.14
C ARG A 69 -37.29 0.48 -8.30
N LYS A 70 -38.22 1.18 -8.94
CA LYS A 70 -39.27 1.95 -8.24
C LYS A 70 -40.22 1.03 -7.47
N GLU A 71 -40.69 1.49 -6.32
CA GLU A 71 -41.75 0.80 -5.57
C GLU A 71 -43.07 0.87 -6.35
N GLU A 72 -43.74 -0.27 -6.48
CA GLU A 72 -45.16 -0.30 -6.84
C GLU A 72 -45.98 0.20 -5.65
N ALA A 73 -46.95 1.07 -5.90
CA ALA A 73 -47.80 1.63 -4.86
C ALA A 73 -48.62 0.52 -4.17
N GLU A 74 -48.61 0.51 -2.84
CA GLU A 74 -49.38 -0.44 -2.04
C GLU A 74 -50.90 -0.24 -2.25
N GLU A 75 -51.62 -1.28 -2.65
CA GLU A 75 -53.08 -1.23 -2.70
C GLU A 75 -53.64 -1.22 -1.26
N LYS A 76 -54.63 -0.35 -1.01
CA LYS A 76 -55.28 -0.25 0.31
C LYS A 76 -56.09 -1.52 0.60
N GLY A 77 -55.45 -2.49 1.26
CA GLY A 77 -56.09 -3.74 1.68
C GLY A 77 -55.12 -4.87 1.99
N ASP A 78 -53.86 -4.77 1.56
CA ASP A 78 -52.92 -5.88 1.65
C ASP A 78 -52.26 -6.02 3.02
N LYS A 79 -52.21 -7.27 3.53
CA LYS A 79 -51.47 -7.64 4.74
C LYS A 79 -50.29 -8.54 4.37
N TRP A 80 -49.10 -7.96 4.37
CA TRP A 80 -47.85 -8.67 4.10
C TRP A 80 -47.45 -9.57 5.27
N HIS A 81 -47.12 -10.83 5.00
CA HIS A 81 -46.62 -11.78 5.99
C HIS A 81 -45.08 -11.95 5.96
N CYS A 82 -44.45 -11.75 4.79
CA CYS A 82 -42.99 -11.72 4.60
C CYS A 82 -42.66 -10.96 3.30
N LYS A 83 -41.58 -10.16 3.29
CA LYS A 83 -41.11 -9.40 2.11
C LYS A 83 -39.61 -9.66 1.95
N GLU A 84 -39.27 -10.68 1.17
CA GLU A 84 -37.88 -11.16 1.01
C GLU A 84 -37.17 -10.55 -0.21
N ARG A 85 -37.91 -10.03 -1.19
CA ARG A 85 -37.33 -9.49 -2.42
C ARG A 85 -36.83 -8.07 -2.17
N SER A 86 -35.51 -7.88 -2.12
CA SER A 86 -34.90 -6.56 -2.09
C SER A 86 -35.05 -5.86 -3.45
N ARG A 87 -35.31 -4.54 -3.43
CA ARG A 87 -35.39 -3.68 -4.62
C ARG A 87 -34.38 -2.54 -4.43
N GLY A 88 -33.34 -2.52 -5.27
CA GLY A 88 -32.25 -1.54 -5.26
C GLY A 88 -31.46 -1.63 -6.57
N GLY A 89 -30.68 -0.60 -6.89
CA GLY A 89 -29.78 -0.61 -8.04
C GLY A 89 -28.62 -1.59 -7.84
N PHE A 90 -28.21 -2.27 -8.90
CA PHE A 90 -27.00 -3.08 -8.94
C PHE A 90 -25.86 -2.26 -9.54
N SER A 91 -24.65 -2.36 -8.98
CA SER A 91 -23.44 -1.86 -9.63
C SER A 91 -22.26 -2.76 -9.29
N ARG A 92 -21.57 -3.27 -10.32
CA ARG A 92 -20.33 -4.02 -10.19
C ARG A 92 -19.27 -3.45 -11.11
N ARG A 93 -18.03 -3.43 -10.62
CA ARG A 93 -16.86 -3.00 -11.39
C ARG A 93 -15.91 -4.19 -11.54
N PHE A 94 -15.20 -4.29 -12.66
CA PHE A 94 -14.22 -5.33 -12.98
C PHE A 94 -12.96 -4.68 -13.52
N ARG A 95 -11.79 -5.00 -12.98
CA ARG A 95 -10.52 -4.56 -13.57
C ARG A 95 -10.12 -5.56 -14.64
N LEU A 96 -10.12 -5.11 -15.90
CA LEU A 96 -9.74 -5.90 -17.06
C LEU A 96 -8.20 -5.95 -17.17
N PRO A 97 -7.63 -7.11 -17.58
CA PRO A 97 -6.19 -7.22 -17.82
C PRO A 97 -5.76 -6.42 -19.06
N GLU A 98 -4.47 -6.10 -19.16
CA GLU A 98 -3.91 -5.29 -20.26
C GLU A 98 -4.16 -5.88 -21.66
N ASN A 99 -4.36 -7.19 -21.77
CA ASN A 99 -4.65 -7.85 -23.04
C ASN A 99 -6.14 -7.87 -23.40
N ALA A 100 -7.01 -7.15 -22.67
CA ALA A 100 -8.43 -7.05 -22.98
C ALA A 100 -8.69 -6.05 -24.11
N LYS A 101 -9.46 -6.45 -25.12
CA LYS A 101 -9.88 -5.59 -26.22
C LYS A 101 -11.12 -4.80 -25.85
N LEU A 102 -10.92 -3.59 -25.33
CA LEU A 102 -11.99 -2.74 -24.83
C LEU A 102 -12.98 -2.30 -25.92
N ASP A 103 -12.50 -2.13 -27.15
CA ASP A 103 -13.31 -1.70 -28.29
C ASP A 103 -14.18 -2.83 -28.87
N GLU A 104 -13.94 -4.08 -28.46
CA GLU A 104 -14.64 -5.27 -28.95
C GLU A 104 -15.57 -5.91 -27.90
N ILE A 105 -15.87 -5.22 -26.80
CA ILE A 105 -16.77 -5.72 -25.75
C ILE A 105 -18.18 -5.89 -26.32
N LYS A 106 -18.77 -7.07 -26.09
CA LYS A 106 -20.14 -7.39 -26.52
C LYS A 106 -20.99 -7.75 -25.31
N ALA A 107 -22.26 -7.37 -25.35
CA ALA A 107 -23.24 -7.76 -24.35
C ALA A 107 -24.51 -8.29 -25.01
N SER A 108 -25.10 -9.34 -24.45
CA SER A 108 -26.40 -9.86 -24.82
C SER A 108 -27.22 -10.15 -23.58
N MET A 109 -28.55 -10.11 -23.70
CA MET A 109 -29.46 -10.38 -22.59
C MET A 109 -30.55 -11.34 -23.06
N HIS A 110 -30.73 -12.46 -22.36
CA HIS A 110 -31.71 -13.49 -22.68
C HIS A 110 -32.29 -14.07 -21.39
N ASP A 111 -33.62 -14.20 -21.32
CA ASP A 111 -34.36 -14.75 -20.15
C ASP A 111 -33.97 -14.15 -18.79
N GLY A 112 -33.63 -12.87 -18.76
CA GLY A 112 -33.20 -12.21 -17.53
C GLY A 112 -31.75 -12.51 -17.12
N VAL A 113 -30.92 -13.07 -18.00
CA VAL A 113 -29.47 -13.24 -17.80
C VAL A 113 -28.73 -12.33 -18.76
N LEU A 114 -27.85 -11.48 -18.22
CA LEU A 114 -26.94 -10.63 -18.97
C LEU A 114 -25.60 -11.34 -19.17
N VAL A 115 -25.16 -11.48 -20.43
CA VAL A 115 -23.88 -12.06 -20.80
C VAL A 115 -22.98 -10.97 -21.40
N VAL A 116 -21.88 -10.64 -20.72
CA VAL A 116 -20.88 -9.68 -21.20
C VAL A 116 -19.61 -10.43 -21.59
N THR A 117 -19.17 -10.28 -22.83
CA THR A 117 -17.96 -10.91 -23.38
C THR A 117 -16.93 -9.84 -23.69
N VAL A 118 -15.75 -9.98 -23.09
CA VAL A 118 -14.57 -9.11 -23.28
C VAL A 118 -13.49 -9.92 -23.97
N PRO A 119 -13.26 -9.75 -25.29
CA PRO A 119 -12.22 -10.47 -26.01
C PRO A 119 -10.81 -10.13 -25.50
N LYS A 120 -9.86 -11.04 -25.73
CA LYS A 120 -8.45 -10.88 -25.35
C LYS A 120 -7.51 -11.09 -26.53
N ASP A 121 -6.39 -10.40 -26.51
CA ASP A 121 -5.25 -10.69 -27.37
C ASP A 121 -4.52 -11.96 -26.91
N GLU A 122 -4.07 -12.76 -27.88
CA GLU A 122 -3.17 -13.88 -27.61
C GLU A 122 -1.87 -13.35 -26.97
N LEU A 123 -1.58 -13.82 -25.76
CA LEU A 123 -0.28 -13.58 -25.14
C LEU A 123 0.78 -14.20 -26.05
N LYS A 124 1.68 -13.37 -26.61
CA LYS A 124 2.87 -13.85 -27.32
C LYS A 124 3.68 -14.72 -26.34
N THR A 125 3.50 -16.04 -26.43
CA THR A 125 4.32 -17.00 -25.69
C THR A 125 5.77 -16.77 -26.09
N LYS A 126 6.63 -16.39 -25.12
CA LYS A 126 8.08 -16.30 -25.36
C LYS A 126 8.57 -17.61 -25.99
N PRO A 127 9.25 -17.59 -27.14
CA PRO A 127 9.77 -18.81 -27.73
C PRO A 127 10.82 -19.44 -26.80
N LYS A 128 10.75 -20.76 -26.66
CA LYS A 128 11.77 -21.58 -25.99
C LYS A 128 13.13 -21.32 -26.65
N ASN A 129 14.15 -21.13 -25.80
CA ASN A 129 15.54 -20.86 -26.13
C ASN A 129 16.02 -21.59 -27.41
N LYS A 130 16.41 -20.81 -28.43
CA LYS A 130 17.29 -21.28 -29.50
C LYS A 130 18.71 -20.83 -29.14
N ALA A 131 19.59 -21.80 -28.90
CA ALA A 131 21.02 -21.51 -28.79
C ALA A 131 21.52 -20.99 -30.15
N VAL A 132 22.33 -19.95 -30.15
CA VAL A 132 23.03 -19.42 -31.33
C VAL A 132 24.52 -19.50 -31.03
N GLU A 133 25.27 -20.20 -31.88
CA GLU A 133 26.73 -20.25 -31.85
C GLU A 133 27.31 -18.91 -32.30
N ILE A 134 28.40 -18.49 -31.66
CA ILE A 134 29.11 -17.26 -32.00
C ILE A 134 30.20 -17.61 -33.03
N SER A 135 30.07 -17.14 -34.27
CA SER A 135 31.21 -16.93 -35.16
C SER A 135 31.58 -15.45 -35.13
N GLY A 136 32.80 -15.16 -34.70
CA GLY A 136 33.34 -13.81 -34.74
C GLY A 136 33.66 -13.42 -36.18
N ASP A 137 33.30 -12.19 -36.55
CA ASP A 137 34.07 -11.34 -37.45
C ASP A 137 33.68 -9.88 -37.21
N ASP A 138 34.71 -9.03 -37.12
CA ASP A 138 34.63 -7.60 -36.84
C ASP A 138 33.89 -6.83 -37.93
N VAL A 139 32.81 -6.12 -37.56
CA VAL A 139 32.14 -5.17 -38.47
C VAL A 139 32.43 -3.74 -38.03
N LYS A 140 33.20 -3.03 -38.88
CA LYS A 140 33.36 -1.58 -38.86
C LYS A 140 32.04 -0.90 -39.19
N VAL A 141 31.59 0.00 -38.32
CA VAL A 141 30.44 0.89 -38.58
C VAL A 141 30.96 2.21 -39.16
N GLN A 142 30.59 2.52 -40.39
CA GLN A 142 30.55 3.88 -40.90
C GLN A 142 29.13 4.42 -40.70
N ALA A 143 29.02 5.60 -40.10
CA ALA A 143 27.77 6.32 -39.93
C ALA A 143 27.69 7.42 -40.99
N GLU A 144 26.63 7.41 -41.79
CA GLU A 144 26.12 8.58 -42.49
C GLU A 144 24.71 8.88 -41.97
N SER A 145 24.48 10.17 -41.76
CA SER A 145 23.30 10.76 -41.13
C SER A 145 22.42 11.42 -42.17
N GLU A 146 21.13 11.08 -42.20
CA GLU A 146 20.09 11.95 -42.74
C GLU A 146 18.99 12.10 -41.68
N VAL A 147 18.74 13.34 -41.28
CA VAL A 147 17.68 13.72 -40.35
C VAL A 147 16.73 14.64 -41.11
N GLU A 148 15.55 14.12 -41.45
CA GLU A 148 14.42 14.91 -41.90
C GLU A 148 13.75 15.62 -40.71
N THR A 149 13.43 16.90 -40.91
CA THR A 149 12.81 17.76 -39.91
C THR A 149 11.29 17.77 -40.10
N TRP A 150 10.54 17.58 -39.02
CA TRP A 150 9.10 17.84 -38.95
C TRP A 150 8.84 19.10 -38.12
N THR A 151 8.13 20.06 -38.71
CA THR A 151 7.62 21.26 -38.05
C THR A 151 6.18 21.02 -37.57
N CYS A 152 5.85 21.64 -36.43
CA CYS A 152 4.54 21.56 -35.76
C CYS A 152 3.77 22.89 -35.99
N PRO A 153 2.45 22.89 -36.22
CA PRO A 153 1.67 24.11 -36.40
C PRO A 153 0.91 24.51 -35.12
N CYS A 154 1.05 25.77 -34.71
CA CYS A 154 0.09 26.43 -33.83
C CYS A 154 -0.12 27.88 -34.32
N ASP A 155 -1.37 28.22 -34.60
CA ASP A 155 -1.85 29.54 -35.00
C ASP A 155 -2.30 30.39 -33.80
N MET A 156 -2.39 31.71 -34.07
CA MET A 156 -3.12 32.82 -33.39
C MET A 156 -2.28 33.78 -32.51
N PRO A 157 -2.65 35.09 -32.43
CA PRO A 157 -2.85 36.02 -33.53
C PRO A 157 -2.13 37.39 -33.33
N VAL A 158 -2.26 38.22 -34.36
CA VAL A 158 -1.69 39.56 -34.60
C VAL A 158 -2.05 40.61 -33.54
N LEU A 159 -1.04 41.38 -33.09
CA LEU A 159 -1.21 42.74 -32.57
C LEU A 159 -0.19 43.69 -33.21
N THR A 160 -0.69 44.88 -33.57
CA THR A 160 -0.06 45.93 -34.37
C THR A 160 0.70 46.96 -33.52
N GLY A 161 1.79 47.49 -34.07
CA GLY A 161 2.11 48.92 -33.99
C GLY A 161 2.80 49.49 -32.75
N ASP A 162 4.08 49.83 -32.94
CA ASP A 162 4.78 51.05 -32.46
C ASP A 162 5.46 51.06 -31.07
N GLN A 163 6.79 50.87 -31.08
CA GLN A 163 7.82 51.50 -30.22
C GLN A 163 9.20 50.88 -30.59
N LYS A 164 9.67 51.16 -31.81
CA LYS A 164 11.04 50.81 -32.27
C LYS A 164 11.94 52.04 -32.16
N SER A 165 12.70 52.16 -31.07
CA SER A 165 14.07 52.74 -31.07
C SER A 165 14.64 52.93 -29.65
N ASN A 166 14.86 51.85 -28.89
CA ASN A 166 15.89 51.90 -27.81
C ASN A 166 16.33 50.53 -27.25
N MET A 167 15.85 49.41 -27.80
CA MET A 167 16.17 48.07 -27.26
C MET A 167 17.21 47.28 -28.09
N LYS A 168 17.78 47.87 -29.13
CA LYS A 168 18.81 47.22 -29.99
C LYS A 168 20.26 47.50 -29.59
N TRP A 169 20.52 48.52 -28.76
CA TRP A 169 21.89 48.84 -28.32
C TRP A 169 22.31 48.15 -27.02
N TRP A 170 21.36 47.69 -26.19
CA TRP A 170 21.66 46.95 -24.96
C TRP A 170 21.91 45.45 -25.17
N PHE A 171 21.30 44.84 -26.18
CA PHE A 171 21.47 43.40 -26.45
C PHE A 171 22.80 43.04 -27.11
N CYS A 172 23.37 43.93 -27.94
CA CYS A 172 24.67 43.68 -28.58
C CYS A 172 25.86 43.83 -27.62
N THR A 173 25.78 44.71 -26.61
CA THR A 173 26.85 44.90 -25.63
C THR A 173 26.86 43.80 -24.57
N PHE A 174 25.70 43.22 -24.22
CA PHE A 174 25.62 42.11 -23.27
C PHE A 174 26.09 40.77 -23.86
N LEU A 175 25.82 40.50 -25.14
CA LEU A 175 26.29 39.27 -25.79
C LEU A 175 27.82 39.23 -25.97
N LEU A 176 28.45 40.38 -26.25
CA LEU A 176 29.91 40.46 -26.42
C LEU A 176 30.69 40.26 -25.11
N LEU A 177 30.12 40.62 -23.95
CA LEU A 177 30.73 40.39 -22.63
C LEU A 177 30.61 38.93 -22.18
N VAL A 178 29.50 38.26 -22.49
CA VAL A 178 29.31 36.84 -22.16
C VAL A 178 30.20 35.93 -23.02
N GLN A 179 30.45 36.29 -24.28
CA GLN A 179 31.35 35.53 -25.15
C GLN A 179 32.83 35.60 -24.70
N PHE A 180 33.25 36.70 -24.07
CA PHE A 180 34.65 36.92 -23.66
C PHE A 180 34.99 36.17 -22.35
N GLU A 181 34.05 36.08 -21.41
CA GLU A 181 34.20 35.32 -20.16
C GLU A 181 34.26 33.80 -20.40
N VAL A 182 33.44 33.27 -21.32
CA VAL A 182 33.43 31.83 -21.65
C VAL A 182 34.75 31.38 -22.32
N TYR A 183 35.43 32.27 -23.04
CA TYR A 183 36.69 31.96 -23.73
C TYR A 183 37.91 31.96 -22.78
N MET A 184 37.85 32.70 -21.66
CA MET A 184 38.93 32.72 -20.67
C MET A 184 38.90 31.49 -19.73
N VAL A 185 37.70 30.92 -19.47
CA VAL A 185 37.55 29.74 -18.60
C VAL A 185 37.98 28.44 -19.29
N SER A 186 37.87 28.35 -20.62
CA SER A 186 38.27 27.17 -21.39
C SER A 186 39.79 27.04 -21.61
N ALA A 187 40.57 28.08 -21.31
CA ALA A 187 42.02 28.11 -21.53
C ALA A 187 42.89 27.69 -20.32
N ILE A 188 42.30 27.39 -19.15
CA ILE A 188 43.07 27.15 -17.90
C ILE A 188 42.91 25.73 -17.33
N LEU A 189 42.01 24.89 -17.85
CA LEU A 189 41.82 23.53 -17.31
C LEU A 189 42.58 22.45 -18.11
N PRO A 190 43.52 21.71 -17.48
CA PRO A 190 44.21 20.61 -18.15
C PRO A 190 43.25 19.45 -18.41
N GLN A 191 43.05 19.09 -19.67
CA GLN A 191 42.32 17.90 -20.08
C GLN A 191 43.19 16.66 -19.80
N LYS A 192 42.94 15.97 -18.67
CA LYS A 192 43.42 14.59 -18.50
C LYS A 192 42.56 13.66 -19.36
N PRO A 193 43.14 12.69 -20.08
CA PRO A 193 42.37 11.76 -20.88
C PRO A 193 41.49 10.89 -19.98
N VAL A 194 40.18 10.99 -20.18
CA VAL A 194 39.17 10.11 -19.59
C VAL A 194 39.27 8.76 -20.29
N LYS A 195 40.24 7.93 -19.90
CA LYS A 195 40.30 6.52 -20.34
C LYS A 195 40.19 5.51 -19.20
N ASP A 196 40.11 5.95 -17.94
CA ASP A 196 40.02 5.05 -16.78
C ASP A 196 38.75 5.23 -15.92
N LEU A 197 37.70 5.88 -16.42
CA LEU A 197 36.45 6.09 -15.66
C LEU A 197 35.18 5.57 -16.37
N VAL A 198 35.29 4.44 -17.07
CA VAL A 198 34.13 3.59 -17.37
C VAL A 198 34.51 2.16 -17.00
N LYS A 199 34.48 1.84 -15.70
CA LYS A 199 34.14 0.47 -15.34
C LYS A 199 32.69 0.29 -15.79
N PRO A 200 32.36 -0.73 -16.59
CA PRO A 200 30.96 -1.04 -16.81
C PRO A 200 30.37 -1.31 -15.42
N LEU A 201 29.51 -0.40 -14.96
CA LEU A 201 28.54 -0.74 -13.93
C LEU A 201 27.76 -1.88 -14.56
N GLY A 202 28.03 -3.11 -14.09
CA GLY A 202 27.29 -4.27 -14.51
C GLY A 202 25.82 -3.94 -14.40
N VAL A 203 25.09 -4.03 -15.51
CA VAL A 203 23.64 -3.98 -15.50
C VAL A 203 23.21 -4.96 -14.41
N PRO A 204 22.51 -4.52 -13.34
CA PRO A 204 22.06 -5.46 -12.32
C PRO A 204 21.30 -6.55 -13.05
N SER A 205 21.71 -7.81 -12.80
CA SER A 205 21.08 -8.97 -13.38
C SER A 205 19.57 -8.82 -13.23
N ILE A 206 18.83 -8.91 -14.34
CA ILE A 206 17.37 -8.85 -14.34
C ILE A 206 16.89 -9.79 -13.23
N LEU A 207 16.24 -9.23 -12.19
CA LEU A 207 15.75 -10.00 -11.05
C LEU A 207 14.90 -11.17 -11.59
N SER A 208 15.08 -12.33 -10.97
CA SER A 208 14.32 -13.51 -11.34
C SER A 208 12.85 -13.24 -11.03
N PRO A 209 11.86 -13.72 -11.81
CA PRO A 209 10.44 -13.57 -11.48
C PRO A 209 10.06 -14.04 -10.06
N GLN A 210 10.90 -14.87 -9.43
CA GLN A 210 10.79 -15.38 -8.06
C GLN A 210 11.16 -14.35 -6.98
N ASP A 211 11.77 -13.22 -7.37
CA ASP A 211 12.22 -12.16 -6.46
C ASP A 211 11.16 -11.05 -6.29
N PHE A 212 10.04 -11.13 -7.01
CA PHE A 212 8.92 -10.21 -6.88
C PHE A 212 7.85 -10.77 -5.96
N LEU A 213 7.22 -9.88 -5.18
CA LEU A 213 6.06 -10.24 -4.38
C LEU A 213 4.88 -10.63 -5.28
N SER A 214 4.10 -11.61 -4.85
CA SER A 214 2.97 -12.14 -5.62
C SER A 214 1.78 -12.46 -4.72
N LEU A 215 0.58 -12.16 -5.20
CA LEU A 215 -0.68 -12.56 -4.56
C LEU A 215 -0.85 -14.09 -4.52
N SER A 216 -0.22 -14.81 -5.46
CA SER A 216 -0.33 -16.27 -5.58
C SER A 216 0.83 -17.04 -4.94
N TYR A 217 1.74 -16.37 -4.22
CA TYR A 217 3.00 -16.94 -3.75
C TYR A 217 2.83 -18.25 -2.97
N TYR A 218 1.85 -18.30 -2.05
CA TYR A 218 1.59 -19.48 -1.22
C TYR A 218 0.49 -20.40 -1.74
N GLN A 219 -0.18 -20.07 -2.86
CA GLN A 219 -1.34 -20.84 -3.35
C GLN A 219 -1.04 -22.32 -3.60
N LYS A 220 0.20 -22.66 -3.98
CA LYS A 220 0.62 -24.05 -4.20
C LYS A 220 1.33 -24.67 -3.00
N THR A 221 2.14 -23.89 -2.28
CA THR A 221 3.05 -24.38 -1.24
C THR A 221 2.42 -24.39 0.15
N CYS A 222 1.54 -23.42 0.45
CA CYS A 222 0.72 -23.39 1.66
C CYS A 222 -0.63 -22.71 1.40
N PRO A 223 -1.58 -23.39 0.72
CA PRO A 223 -2.87 -22.77 0.34
C PRO A 223 -3.69 -22.25 1.52
N ALA A 224 -3.50 -22.83 2.72
CA ALA A 224 -4.20 -22.44 3.94
C ALA A 224 -3.52 -21.29 4.71
N ALA A 225 -2.41 -20.71 4.21
CA ALA A 225 -1.60 -19.75 4.95
C ALA A 225 -2.42 -18.54 5.45
N GLU A 226 -3.10 -17.85 4.53
CA GLU A 226 -3.92 -16.68 4.88
C GLU A 226 -5.07 -17.01 5.84
N GLN A 227 -5.74 -18.14 5.62
CA GLN A 227 -6.82 -18.60 6.49
C GLN A 227 -6.31 -18.84 7.93
N ILE A 228 -5.12 -19.44 8.07
CA ILE A 228 -4.49 -19.68 9.37
C ILE A 228 -4.13 -18.36 10.06
N ILE A 229 -3.50 -17.43 9.33
CA ILE A 229 -3.11 -16.11 9.83
C ILE A 229 -4.37 -15.37 10.34
N HIS A 230 -5.41 -15.27 9.51
CA HIS A 230 -6.65 -14.58 9.87
C HIS A 230 -7.33 -15.21 11.09
N ARG A 231 -7.49 -16.54 11.10
CA ARG A 231 -8.15 -17.26 12.19
C ARG A 231 -7.43 -17.03 13.53
N LYS A 232 -6.10 -17.12 13.53
CA LYS A 232 -5.28 -16.92 14.73
C LYS A 232 -5.29 -15.45 15.17
N MET A 233 -5.13 -14.51 14.24
CA MET A 233 -5.23 -13.07 14.53
C MET A 233 -6.58 -12.72 15.15
N LYS A 234 -7.68 -13.22 14.58
CA LYS A 234 -9.04 -13.06 15.13
C LYS A 234 -9.16 -13.65 16.53
N ALA A 235 -8.62 -14.84 16.79
CA ALA A 235 -8.66 -15.45 18.12
C ALA A 235 -7.91 -14.64 19.18
N TRP A 236 -6.78 -14.01 18.82
CA TRP A 236 -6.07 -13.09 19.70
C TRP A 236 -6.82 -11.76 19.88
N PHE A 237 -7.37 -11.20 18.81
CA PHE A 237 -8.16 -9.98 18.84
C PHE A 237 -9.39 -10.10 19.77
N LEU A 238 -10.11 -11.22 19.72
CA LEU A 238 -11.26 -11.47 20.60
C LEU A 238 -10.88 -11.48 22.09
N LYS A 239 -9.62 -11.75 22.44
CA LYS A 239 -9.11 -11.68 23.82
C LYS A 239 -8.64 -10.28 24.18
N ASP A 240 -8.02 -9.58 23.24
CA ASP A 240 -7.51 -8.22 23.41
C ASP A 240 -7.59 -7.45 22.10
N TYR A 241 -8.64 -6.63 21.96
CA TYR A 241 -8.89 -5.82 20.77
C TYR A 241 -7.76 -4.81 20.49
N THR A 242 -7.02 -4.40 21.54
CA THR A 242 -5.93 -3.43 21.39
C THR A 242 -4.72 -4.03 20.66
N LEU A 243 -4.73 -5.33 20.38
CA LEU A 243 -3.71 -5.97 19.54
C LEU A 243 -3.81 -5.51 18.09
N ALA A 244 -4.98 -5.09 17.60
CA ALA A 244 -5.11 -4.61 16.23
C ALA A 244 -4.16 -3.43 15.95
N ALA A 245 -4.29 -2.34 16.74
CA ALA A 245 -3.38 -1.20 16.67
C ALA A 245 -1.91 -1.58 16.93
N SER A 246 -1.67 -2.55 17.81
CA SER A 246 -0.31 -2.98 18.16
C SER A 246 0.37 -3.72 17.01
N ILE A 247 -0.35 -4.55 16.27
CA ILE A 247 0.18 -5.31 15.14
C ILE A 247 0.40 -4.40 13.92
N ILE A 248 -0.52 -3.47 13.64
CA ILE A 248 -0.32 -2.44 12.59
C ILE A 248 0.96 -1.63 12.89
N ARG A 249 1.13 -1.19 14.14
CA ARG A 249 2.35 -0.48 14.57
C ARG A 249 3.60 -1.35 14.49
N LEU A 250 3.52 -2.63 14.87
CA LEU A 250 4.64 -3.56 14.79
C LEU A 250 5.09 -3.76 13.34
N HIS A 251 4.14 -3.85 12.40
CA HIS A 251 4.44 -3.93 10.97
C HIS A 251 5.10 -2.65 10.44
N PHE A 252 4.61 -1.47 10.83
CA PHE A 252 5.29 -0.21 10.49
C PHE A 252 6.73 -0.19 11.00
N HIS A 253 6.97 -0.56 12.26
CA HIS A 253 8.31 -0.58 12.84
C HIS A 253 9.26 -1.57 12.14
N ASP A 254 8.75 -2.68 11.60
CA ASP A 254 9.53 -3.60 10.77
C ASP A 254 9.99 -2.91 9.48
N CYS A 255 9.03 -2.42 8.69
CA CYS A 255 9.28 -1.81 7.39
C CYS A 255 10.05 -0.48 7.48
N ALA A 256 10.04 0.18 8.64
CA ALA A 256 10.59 1.51 8.85
C ALA A 256 12.12 1.58 8.88
N ILE A 257 12.86 0.48 8.99
CA ILE A 257 14.34 0.55 9.07
C ILE A 257 14.99 -0.16 7.89
N ARG A 258 14.92 -1.49 7.87
CA ARG A 258 15.64 -2.34 6.91
C ARG A 258 14.74 -2.85 5.78
N GLY A 259 13.48 -2.42 5.76
CA GLY A 259 12.44 -3.04 4.94
C GLY A 259 11.63 -4.05 5.72
N CYS A 260 10.58 -4.58 5.10
CA CYS A 260 9.69 -5.55 5.72
C CYS A 260 10.35 -6.94 5.73
N ASP A 261 11.32 -7.15 6.60
CA ASP A 261 12.15 -8.36 6.69
C ASP A 261 12.01 -9.10 8.04
N ALA A 262 11.05 -8.69 8.88
CA ALA A 262 10.83 -9.22 10.23
C ALA A 262 12.05 -9.09 11.18
N SER A 263 13.01 -8.22 10.89
CA SER A 263 14.15 -7.93 11.77
C SER A 263 13.70 -7.52 13.18
N ILE A 264 12.60 -6.75 13.28
CA ILE A 264 12.01 -6.33 14.56
C ILE A 264 11.59 -7.50 15.46
N LEU A 265 11.37 -8.71 14.91
CA LEU A 265 10.91 -9.86 15.68
C LEU A 265 12.06 -10.59 16.40
N LEU A 266 13.31 -10.42 15.94
CA LEU A 266 14.48 -11.04 16.54
C LEU A 266 14.63 -10.64 18.02
N ASN A 267 14.87 -11.63 18.87
CA ASN A 267 14.90 -11.45 20.32
C ASN A 267 16.26 -11.79 20.91
N HIS A 268 17.17 -10.82 20.86
CA HIS A 268 18.47 -10.91 21.53
C HIS A 268 18.80 -9.57 22.19
N ARG A 269 19.86 -9.55 23.01
CA ARG A 269 20.21 -8.39 23.87
C ARG A 269 20.26 -7.05 23.12
N ASN A 270 20.74 -7.06 21.89
CA ASN A 270 20.97 -5.86 21.06
C ASN A 270 20.04 -5.77 19.85
N SER A 271 18.89 -6.46 19.85
CA SER A 271 17.92 -6.37 18.75
C SER A 271 17.02 -5.15 18.88
N GLU A 272 16.41 -4.74 17.76
CA GLU A 272 15.42 -3.67 17.71
C GLU A 272 14.27 -3.92 18.69
N ARG A 273 13.84 -5.18 18.85
CA ARG A 273 12.81 -5.57 19.84
C ARG A 273 13.12 -5.12 21.26
N ARG A 274 14.41 -5.11 21.65
CA ARG A 274 14.87 -4.73 22.99
C ARG A 274 15.35 -3.28 23.08
N ALA A 275 15.27 -2.52 21.99
CA ALA A 275 15.62 -1.10 21.98
C ALA A 275 14.68 -0.28 22.86
N TYR A 276 15.19 0.87 23.34
CA TYR A 276 14.39 1.79 24.14
C TYR A 276 13.19 2.34 23.34
N ALA A 277 13.42 2.75 22.08
CA ALA A 277 12.38 3.19 21.14
C ALA A 277 11.27 2.14 20.90
N SER A 278 11.61 0.85 21.01
CA SER A 278 10.69 -0.27 20.79
C SER A 278 10.03 -0.80 22.06
N LYS A 279 10.35 -0.25 23.24
CA LYS A 279 9.88 -0.77 24.54
C LYS A 279 8.36 -0.91 24.65
N THR A 280 7.62 -0.07 23.91
CA THR A 280 6.15 -0.04 23.90
C THR A 280 5.53 -0.94 22.84
N LEU A 281 6.33 -1.55 21.95
CA LEU A 281 5.84 -2.52 20.97
C LEU A 281 5.40 -3.81 21.66
N ARG A 282 4.37 -4.43 21.10
CA ARG A 282 3.79 -5.67 21.61
C ARG A 282 3.07 -6.40 20.48
N GLY A 283 2.65 -7.64 20.75
CA GLY A 283 2.01 -8.49 19.75
C GLY A 283 2.95 -9.55 19.16
N PHE A 284 4.21 -9.58 19.59
CA PHE A 284 5.18 -10.61 19.20
C PHE A 284 4.64 -12.04 19.39
N GLN A 285 3.95 -12.30 20.51
CA GLN A 285 3.36 -13.60 20.81
C GLN A 285 2.25 -14.02 19.83
N VAL A 286 1.59 -13.06 19.18
CA VAL A 286 0.58 -13.35 18.15
C VAL A 286 1.28 -13.92 16.93
N ILE A 287 2.40 -13.30 16.53
CA ILE A 287 3.22 -13.75 15.41
C ILE A 287 3.84 -15.12 15.69
N ASP A 288 4.33 -15.34 16.91
CA ASP A 288 4.87 -16.63 17.35
C ASP A 288 3.82 -17.76 17.26
N ASP A 289 2.59 -17.52 17.73
CA ASP A 289 1.50 -18.50 17.67
C ASP A 289 1.03 -18.79 16.24
N ILE A 290 0.94 -17.76 15.39
CA ILE A 290 0.65 -17.94 13.97
C ILE A 290 1.75 -18.77 13.30
N LYS A 291 3.02 -18.43 13.56
CA LYS A 291 4.17 -19.14 12.99
C LYS A 291 4.19 -20.60 13.41
N ALA A 292 3.94 -20.91 14.67
CA ALA A 292 3.90 -22.28 15.17
C ALA A 292 2.84 -23.14 14.46
N GLU A 293 1.64 -22.58 14.21
CA GLU A 293 0.58 -23.28 13.48
C GLU A 293 0.94 -23.46 12.00
N LEU A 294 1.54 -22.45 11.37
CA LEU A 294 2.00 -22.54 9.98
C LEU A 294 3.11 -23.57 9.81
N GLU A 295 4.11 -23.61 10.71
CA GLU A 295 5.18 -24.61 10.65
C GLU A 295 4.67 -26.05 10.84
N ARG A 296 3.57 -26.25 11.59
CA ARG A 296 2.91 -27.57 11.67
C ARG A 296 2.22 -27.98 10.37
N LYS A 297 1.75 -27.02 9.57
CA LYS A 297 0.96 -27.28 8.35
C LYS A 297 1.80 -27.26 7.08
N CYS A 298 2.70 -26.31 6.96
CA CYS A 298 3.57 -26.09 5.82
C CYS A 298 4.98 -25.72 6.32
N PRO A 299 5.78 -26.72 6.75
CA PRO A 299 7.11 -26.50 7.33
C PRO A 299 8.02 -25.70 6.40
N ARG A 300 8.82 -24.78 6.96
CA ARG A 300 9.84 -23.98 6.24
C ARG A 300 9.32 -23.24 5.01
N THR A 301 8.04 -22.88 5.00
CA THR A 301 7.40 -22.31 3.80
C THR A 301 7.12 -20.82 3.95
N VAL A 302 6.39 -20.42 4.99
CA VAL A 302 5.92 -19.03 5.17
C VAL A 302 6.91 -18.22 6.03
N SER A 303 7.36 -17.07 5.57
CA SER A 303 8.26 -16.18 6.32
C SER A 303 7.55 -15.47 7.48
N CYS A 304 8.31 -15.08 8.50
CA CYS A 304 7.79 -14.23 9.57
C CYS A 304 7.40 -12.83 9.08
N ALA A 305 8.13 -12.29 8.09
CA ALA A 305 7.80 -11.03 7.44
C ALA A 305 6.41 -11.05 6.79
N ASP A 306 6.10 -12.09 6.01
CA ASP A 306 4.78 -12.23 5.40
C ASP A 306 3.66 -12.44 6.42
N ILE A 307 3.94 -13.16 7.52
CA ILE A 307 2.99 -13.31 8.62
C ILE A 307 2.65 -11.95 9.24
N LEU A 308 3.66 -11.13 9.53
CA LEU A 308 3.46 -9.80 10.14
C LEU A 308 2.67 -8.88 9.21
N THR A 309 3.01 -8.85 7.92
CA THR A 309 2.30 -8.05 6.92
C THR A 309 0.82 -8.45 6.79
N ALA A 310 0.53 -9.76 6.68
CA ALA A 310 -0.86 -10.23 6.60
C ALA A 310 -1.61 -10.06 7.92
N ALA A 311 -0.95 -10.24 9.07
CA ALA A 311 -1.56 -9.99 10.36
C ALA A 311 -1.94 -8.51 10.54
N ALA A 312 -1.18 -7.57 9.98
CA ALA A 312 -1.53 -6.14 9.99
C ALA A 312 -2.78 -5.85 9.16
N ARG A 313 -2.94 -6.45 7.97
CA ARG A 313 -4.20 -6.39 7.21
C ARG A 313 -5.37 -6.94 8.02
N ASP A 314 -5.23 -8.16 8.54
CA ASP A 314 -6.32 -8.81 9.25
C ASP A 314 -6.67 -8.06 10.54
N ALA A 315 -5.68 -7.46 11.21
CA ALA A 315 -5.88 -6.55 12.33
C ALA A 315 -6.72 -5.33 11.94
N THR A 316 -6.42 -4.68 10.82
CA THR A 316 -7.19 -3.52 10.30
C THR A 316 -8.62 -3.91 9.95
N LEU A 317 -8.82 -5.06 9.31
CA LEU A 317 -10.17 -5.53 8.98
C LEU A 317 -11.03 -5.78 10.23
N LEU A 318 -10.43 -6.34 11.29
CA LEU A 318 -11.15 -6.68 12.53
C LEU A 318 -11.66 -5.46 13.32
N VAL A 319 -11.12 -4.27 13.05
CA VAL A 319 -11.53 -2.99 13.67
C VAL A 319 -12.39 -2.13 12.73
N GLY A 320 -12.83 -2.69 11.60
CA GLY A 320 -13.71 -2.02 10.63
C GLY A 320 -13.00 -1.23 9.54
N GLY A 321 -11.67 -1.36 9.42
CA GLY A 321 -10.90 -0.73 8.36
C GLY A 321 -10.95 -1.51 7.03
N PRO A 322 -10.28 -1.00 5.98
CA PRO A 322 -10.31 -1.59 4.65
C PRO A 322 -9.61 -2.95 4.57
N PHE A 323 -10.05 -3.76 3.63
CA PHE A 323 -9.31 -4.93 3.15
C PHE A 323 -8.39 -4.53 1.99
N TRP A 324 -7.25 -5.20 1.87
CA TRP A 324 -6.41 -5.16 0.67
C TRP A 324 -5.74 -6.51 0.46
N GLU A 325 -5.41 -6.83 -0.79
CA GLU A 325 -4.64 -8.03 -1.06
C GLU A 325 -3.17 -7.82 -0.65
N VAL A 326 -2.55 -8.84 -0.05
CA VAL A 326 -1.16 -8.77 0.40
C VAL A 326 -0.30 -9.52 -0.61
N PRO A 327 0.58 -8.82 -1.36
CA PRO A 327 1.62 -9.49 -2.13
C PRO A 327 2.60 -10.19 -1.18
N PHE A 328 2.80 -11.49 -1.36
CA PHE A 328 3.62 -12.35 -0.52
C PHE A 328 4.95 -12.71 -1.18
N GLY A 329 5.90 -13.20 -0.40
CA GLY A 329 7.22 -13.64 -0.87
C GLY A 329 8.39 -13.00 -0.14
N ARG A 330 8.13 -12.20 0.90
CA ARG A 330 9.17 -11.59 1.73
C ARG A 330 10.02 -12.67 2.38
N LYS A 331 11.30 -12.38 2.60
CA LYS A 331 12.22 -13.23 3.33
C LYS A 331 12.61 -12.57 4.65
N ASP A 332 12.96 -13.40 5.61
CA ASP A 332 13.32 -12.95 6.94
C ASP A 332 14.79 -12.52 6.98
N GLY A 333 15.04 -11.28 7.40
CA GLY A 333 16.36 -10.73 7.61
C GLY A 333 17.06 -11.38 8.81
N LYS A 334 18.40 -11.44 8.75
CA LYS A 334 19.24 -12.04 9.80
C LYS A 334 19.84 -11.01 10.77
N THR A 335 19.62 -9.73 10.51
CA THR A 335 20.25 -8.63 11.25
C THR A 335 19.18 -7.79 11.94
N SER A 336 19.33 -7.58 13.24
CA SER A 336 18.52 -6.62 14.00
C SER A 336 19.41 -5.85 14.96
N ILE A 337 19.34 -4.52 14.90
CA ILE A 337 20.24 -3.61 15.62
C ILE A 337 19.44 -2.60 16.44
N ALA A 338 19.56 -2.66 17.76
CA ALA A 338 18.81 -1.82 18.69
C ALA A 338 18.92 -0.31 18.40
N LYS A 339 20.10 0.16 17.96
CA LYS A 339 20.34 1.58 17.65
C LYS A 339 19.56 2.07 16.43
N GLU A 340 19.24 1.18 15.49
CA GLU A 340 18.50 1.59 14.30
C GLU A 340 17.02 1.86 14.62
N ALA A 341 16.47 1.23 15.66
CA ALA A 341 15.11 1.53 16.13
C ALA A 341 14.93 2.99 16.57
N ASP A 342 16.00 3.70 16.94
CA ASP A 342 15.97 5.12 17.30
C ASP A 342 15.74 6.03 16.07
N LEU A 343 15.88 5.51 14.85
CA LEU A 343 15.58 6.23 13.61
C LEU A 343 14.08 6.29 13.33
N VAL A 344 13.27 5.39 13.90
CA VAL A 344 11.80 5.42 13.73
C VAL A 344 11.26 6.68 14.39
N PRO A 345 10.39 7.48 13.73
CA PRO A 345 9.81 8.68 14.31
C PRO A 345 9.14 8.42 15.66
N GLN A 346 9.45 9.25 16.66
CA GLN A 346 9.00 9.10 18.05
C GLN A 346 7.90 10.10 18.43
N GLY A 347 7.39 10.88 17.47
CA GLY A 347 6.29 11.82 17.68
C GLY A 347 6.73 13.19 18.18
N ARG A 348 7.98 13.59 17.93
CA ARG A 348 8.55 14.91 18.30
C ARG A 348 9.22 15.63 17.12
N GLU A 349 9.30 14.95 15.99
CA GLU A 349 9.86 15.43 14.75
C GLU A 349 8.94 16.52 14.14
N ASN A 350 9.52 17.39 13.31
CA ASN A 350 8.71 18.30 12.50
C ASN A 350 8.25 17.59 11.21
N VAL A 351 7.26 18.18 10.53
CA VAL A 351 6.69 17.60 9.30
C VAL A 351 7.72 17.39 8.20
N THR A 352 8.73 18.27 8.07
CA THR A 352 9.79 18.09 7.06
C THR A 352 10.60 16.81 7.31
N ALA A 353 10.99 16.56 8.56
CA ALA A 353 11.71 15.33 8.93
C ALA A 353 10.85 14.08 8.72
N LEU A 354 9.53 14.15 8.94
CA LEU A 354 8.61 13.06 8.63
C LEU A 354 8.52 12.80 7.12
N ILE A 355 8.42 13.86 6.31
CA ILE A 355 8.40 13.75 4.85
C ILE A 355 9.70 13.11 4.34
N ASP A 356 10.85 13.56 4.84
CA ASP A 356 12.15 13.00 4.45
C ASP A 356 12.27 11.52 4.82
N PHE A 357 11.85 11.16 6.03
CA PHE A 357 11.84 9.77 6.50
C PHE A 357 11.02 8.84 5.59
N PHE A 358 9.81 9.26 5.21
CA PHE A 358 8.94 8.49 4.32
C PHE A 358 9.51 8.42 2.90
N ARG A 359 9.99 9.55 2.37
CA ARG A 359 10.55 9.65 1.02
C ARG A 359 11.79 8.78 0.82
N GLU A 360 12.68 8.71 1.81
CA GLU A 360 13.87 7.85 1.78
C GLU A 360 13.52 6.35 1.66
N ARG A 361 12.28 5.98 1.97
CA ARG A 361 11.76 4.60 1.86
C ARG A 361 10.85 4.40 0.67
N GLY A 362 10.78 5.38 -0.23
CA GLY A 362 9.91 5.33 -1.41
C GLY A 362 8.43 5.58 -1.12
N LEU A 363 8.10 6.09 0.07
CA LEU A 363 6.73 6.51 0.40
C LEU A 363 6.52 7.99 0.08
N SER A 364 5.36 8.30 -0.49
CA SER A 364 4.98 9.66 -0.85
C SER A 364 4.55 10.49 0.36
N LEU A 365 4.39 11.80 0.15
CA LEU A 365 3.79 12.68 1.15
C LEU A 365 2.34 12.28 1.46
N LEU A 366 1.60 11.76 0.47
CA LEU A 366 0.25 11.22 0.68
C LEU A 366 0.28 9.99 1.61
N ASP A 367 1.25 9.08 1.41
CA ASP A 367 1.41 7.91 2.27
C ASP A 367 1.69 8.31 3.72
N LEU A 368 2.47 9.37 3.96
CA LEU A 368 2.68 9.92 5.31
C LEU A 368 1.34 10.31 5.96
N VAL A 369 0.51 11.10 5.27
CA VAL A 369 -0.76 11.58 5.83
C VAL A 369 -1.71 10.40 6.08
N VAL A 370 -1.82 9.50 5.11
CA VAL A 370 -2.74 8.37 5.13
C VAL A 370 -2.36 7.34 6.18
N LEU A 371 -1.08 6.95 6.26
CA LEU A 371 -0.61 5.96 7.23
C LEU A 371 -0.67 6.51 8.66
N SER A 372 -0.52 7.83 8.84
CA SER A 372 -0.80 8.50 10.12
C SER A 372 -2.25 8.34 10.57
N GLY A 373 -3.18 8.12 9.63
CA GLY A 373 -4.57 7.74 9.89
C GLY A 373 -4.72 6.48 10.75
N SER A 374 -3.70 5.62 10.84
CA SER A 374 -3.69 4.47 11.77
C SER A 374 -3.86 4.89 13.24
N HIS A 375 -3.60 6.16 13.58
CA HIS A 375 -3.85 6.73 14.91
C HIS A 375 -5.35 6.94 15.23
N THR A 376 -6.27 6.61 14.32
CA THR A 376 -7.72 6.42 14.61
C THR A 376 -7.98 5.37 15.71
N ILE A 377 -7.04 4.42 15.90
CA ILE A 377 -7.11 3.43 16.98
C ILE A 377 -5.83 3.37 17.79
N GLY A 378 -5.91 2.72 18.95
CA GLY A 378 -4.76 2.45 19.80
C GLY A 378 -4.53 3.50 20.87
N ARG A 379 -3.38 3.41 21.53
CA ARG A 379 -3.07 4.19 22.73
C ARG A 379 -1.62 4.66 22.70
N SER A 380 -1.40 5.82 23.30
CA SER A 380 -0.08 6.37 23.57
C SER A 380 0.13 6.56 25.06
N SER A 381 1.38 6.41 25.51
CA SER A 381 1.76 6.76 26.87
C SER A 381 1.83 8.27 27.02
N CYS A 382 1.45 8.79 28.19
CA CYS A 382 1.57 10.21 28.51
C CYS A 382 2.98 10.74 28.24
N HIS A 383 4.03 9.95 28.49
CA HIS A 383 5.42 10.30 28.20
C HIS A 383 5.64 10.88 26.79
N SER A 384 4.93 10.37 25.79
CA SER A 384 5.11 10.79 24.39
C SER A 384 4.65 12.23 24.14
N PHE A 385 3.62 12.70 24.84
CA PHE A 385 2.99 14.02 24.59
C PHE A 385 2.97 14.95 25.81
N LEU A 386 3.55 14.56 26.96
CA LEU A 386 3.65 15.41 28.17
C LEU A 386 4.22 16.81 27.89
N HIS A 387 5.18 16.90 26.97
CA HIS A 387 5.79 18.17 26.56
C HIS A 387 4.74 19.16 26.02
N ARG A 388 3.68 18.69 25.36
CA ARG A 388 2.57 19.52 24.85
C ARG A 388 1.68 20.06 25.95
N LEU A 389 1.61 19.39 27.11
CA LEU A 389 0.68 19.77 28.18
C LEU A 389 1.24 20.89 29.07
N ALA A 390 2.56 21.06 29.14
CA ALA A 390 3.19 21.94 30.13
C ALA A 390 4.34 22.82 29.60
N ASN A 391 5.16 22.32 28.67
CA ASN A 391 6.36 23.03 28.22
C ASN A 391 6.60 22.82 26.72
N TYR A 392 5.63 23.27 25.92
CA TYR A 392 5.67 23.07 24.48
C TYR A 392 6.79 23.92 23.87
N LYS A 393 7.72 23.28 23.16
CA LYS A 393 8.89 23.92 22.51
C LYS A 393 9.69 24.85 23.46
N GLY A 394 9.77 24.51 24.75
CA GLY A 394 10.54 25.27 25.74
C GLY A 394 9.87 26.56 26.24
N THR A 395 8.61 26.80 25.91
CA THR A 395 7.89 28.06 26.24
C THR A 395 7.42 28.16 27.70
N GLY A 396 7.50 27.06 28.47
CA GLY A 396 6.87 26.96 29.80
C GLY A 396 5.34 27.00 29.77
N ARG A 397 4.73 26.85 28.59
CA ARG A 397 3.28 26.89 28.38
C ARG A 397 2.79 25.66 27.59
N PRO A 398 1.50 25.31 27.70
CA PRO A 398 0.89 24.27 26.87
C PRO A 398 0.92 24.65 25.38
N ASP A 399 0.84 23.62 24.53
CA ASP A 399 0.76 23.76 23.08
C ASP A 399 -0.51 24.54 22.68
N PRO A 400 -0.39 25.70 21.99
CA PRO A 400 -1.53 26.51 21.60
C PRO A 400 -2.41 25.87 20.51
N THR A 401 -1.92 24.81 19.86
CA THR A 401 -2.65 24.04 18.85
C THR A 401 -3.52 22.93 19.44
N LEU A 402 -3.49 22.74 20.76
CA LEU A 402 -4.30 21.76 21.47
C LEU A 402 -5.57 22.41 22.04
N ASP A 403 -6.73 21.80 21.81
CA ASP A 403 -8.00 22.28 22.34
C ASP A 403 -7.95 22.44 23.87
N ARG A 404 -8.53 23.52 24.39
CA ARG A 404 -8.45 23.87 25.81
C ARG A 404 -9.18 22.88 26.70
N GLN A 405 -10.32 22.34 26.26
CA GLN A 405 -11.05 21.35 27.04
C GLN A 405 -10.34 20.01 27.00
N TYR A 406 -9.82 19.63 25.83
CA TYR A 406 -9.06 18.41 25.67
C TYR A 406 -7.76 18.43 26.48
N LEU A 407 -7.02 19.55 26.47
CA LEU A 407 -5.86 19.78 27.34
C LEU A 407 -6.20 19.51 28.81
N ARG A 408 -7.28 20.08 29.34
CA ARG A 408 -7.69 19.85 30.75
C ARG A 408 -7.97 18.37 31.02
N ASN A 409 -8.61 17.67 30.08
CA ASN A 409 -8.87 16.24 30.20
C ASN A 409 -7.56 15.44 30.21
N LEU A 410 -6.64 15.73 29.29
CA LEU A 410 -5.33 15.09 29.22
C LEU A 410 -4.49 15.33 30.48
N THR A 411 -4.45 16.56 31.00
CA THR A 411 -3.75 16.89 32.26
C THR A 411 -4.29 16.06 33.43
N ARG A 412 -5.60 15.82 33.50
CA ARG A 412 -6.20 14.98 34.55
C ARG A 412 -5.88 13.49 34.37
N SER A 413 -5.85 13.01 33.14
CA SER A 413 -5.54 11.61 32.81
C SER A 413 -4.05 11.28 33.01
N CYS A 414 -3.16 12.24 32.73
CA CYS A 414 -1.71 12.07 32.79
C CYS A 414 -1.11 12.41 34.16
N LYS A 415 -1.57 11.72 35.21
CA LYS A 415 -0.93 11.80 36.53
C LYS A 415 0.49 11.25 36.50
N TRP A 416 0.68 10.13 35.81
CA TRP A 416 1.97 9.45 35.66
C TRP A 416 2.34 9.34 34.18
N SER A 417 3.64 9.39 33.89
CA SER A 417 4.15 9.31 32.51
C SER A 417 3.82 7.99 31.80
N SER A 418 3.60 6.92 32.57
CA SER A 418 3.22 5.58 32.08
C SER A 418 1.74 5.42 31.79
N ASN A 419 0.88 6.37 32.18
CA ASN A 419 -0.56 6.27 31.91
C ASN A 419 -0.81 6.24 30.40
N LEU A 420 -1.78 5.46 29.98
CA LEU A 420 -2.16 5.31 28.57
C LEU A 420 -3.41 6.14 28.28
N VAL A 421 -3.39 6.82 27.13
CA VAL A 421 -4.52 7.60 26.59
C VAL A 421 -4.77 7.12 25.16
N ASN A 422 -6.03 7.08 24.74
CA ASN A 422 -6.37 6.70 23.36
C ASN A 422 -5.88 7.77 22.38
N LEU A 423 -5.36 7.33 21.23
CA LEU A 423 -4.90 8.24 20.17
C LEU A 423 -6.08 9.02 19.57
N ASP A 424 -7.19 8.33 19.29
CA ASP A 424 -8.48 8.93 18.97
C ASP A 424 -9.33 9.11 20.23
N VAL A 425 -9.78 10.36 20.45
CA VAL A 425 -10.60 10.73 21.61
C VAL A 425 -12.09 10.43 21.41
N THR A 426 -12.54 10.29 20.17
CA THR A 426 -13.94 10.20 19.78
C THR A 426 -14.34 8.73 19.51
N THR A 427 -13.58 8.01 18.67
CA THR A 427 -13.88 6.62 18.28
C THR A 427 -12.69 5.67 18.56
N PRO A 428 -12.24 5.54 19.84
CA PRO A 428 -10.97 4.89 20.21
C PRO A 428 -10.81 3.40 19.86
N LYS A 429 -11.83 2.77 19.28
CA LYS A 429 -11.90 1.33 18.95
C LYS A 429 -12.30 1.06 17.51
N THR A 430 -12.63 2.09 16.74
CA THR A 430 -13.14 1.97 15.37
C THR A 430 -12.08 2.53 14.44
N PHE A 431 -11.81 1.84 13.35
CA PHE A 431 -10.92 2.37 12.32
C PHE A 431 -11.73 3.21 11.34
N ASP A 432 -11.65 4.53 11.46
CA ASP A 432 -12.47 5.47 10.70
C ASP A 432 -11.73 6.79 10.41
N VAL A 433 -12.43 7.72 9.77
CA VAL A 433 -11.91 9.06 9.43
C VAL A 433 -11.94 10.05 10.59
N GLU A 434 -12.46 9.68 11.77
CA GLU A 434 -12.62 10.62 12.89
C GLU A 434 -11.26 11.12 13.40
N TYR A 435 -10.18 10.38 13.15
CA TYR A 435 -8.81 10.87 13.33
C TYR A 435 -8.60 12.23 12.67
N TYR A 436 -8.98 12.39 11.40
CA TYR A 436 -8.81 13.64 10.65
C TYR A 436 -9.78 14.72 11.12
N SER A 437 -11.03 14.36 11.42
CA SER A 437 -12.03 15.24 12.04
C SER A 437 -11.54 15.80 13.38
N ASN A 438 -10.83 15.00 14.18
CA ASN A 438 -10.21 15.42 15.43
C ASN A 438 -9.08 16.44 15.21
N LEU A 439 -8.27 16.30 14.15
CA LEU A 439 -7.20 17.27 13.86
C LEU A 439 -7.78 18.67 13.57
N GLY A 440 -8.86 18.76 12.80
CA GLY A 440 -9.57 20.03 12.55
C GLY A 440 -10.16 20.64 13.82
N LYS A 441 -10.53 19.81 14.80
CA LYS A 441 -11.02 20.22 16.13
C LYS A 441 -9.90 20.50 17.14
N LYS A 442 -8.62 20.52 16.72
CA LYS A 442 -7.43 20.68 17.60
C LYS A 442 -7.29 19.57 18.65
N LYS A 443 -7.72 18.35 18.31
CA LYS A 443 -7.75 17.18 19.19
C LYS A 443 -6.76 16.08 18.78
N GLY A 444 -5.79 16.37 17.92
CA GLY A 444 -4.68 15.43 17.66
C GLY A 444 -3.84 15.23 18.93
N LEU A 445 -3.61 13.97 19.33
CA LEU A 445 -2.93 13.65 20.60
C LEU A 445 -1.43 13.93 20.54
N LEU A 446 -0.75 13.47 19.49
CA LEU A 446 0.68 13.70 19.30
C LEU A 446 0.90 15.06 18.62
N SER A 447 2.08 15.66 18.82
CA SER A 447 2.41 16.92 18.15
C SER A 447 2.48 16.72 16.64
N THR A 448 3.05 15.58 16.21
CA THR A 448 3.14 15.20 14.80
C THR A 448 1.77 15.11 14.15
N ASP A 449 0.77 14.55 14.83
CA ASP A 449 -0.60 14.46 14.30
C ASP A 449 -1.18 15.86 14.02
N GLN A 450 -1.09 16.76 15.01
CA GLN A 450 -1.65 18.11 14.89
C GLN A 450 -0.86 18.99 13.91
N GLU A 451 0.45 18.74 13.75
CA GLU A 451 1.29 19.41 12.78
C GLU A 451 0.94 19.03 11.34
N LEU A 452 0.44 17.82 11.04
CA LEU A 452 -0.04 17.46 9.70
C LEU A 452 -1.24 18.30 9.24
N TYR A 453 -2.10 18.72 10.17
CA TYR A 453 -3.19 19.65 9.84
C TYR A 453 -2.71 21.10 9.69
N SER A 454 -1.62 21.45 10.38
CA SER A 454 -1.11 22.83 10.43
C SER A 454 -0.11 23.14 9.31
N ASP A 455 0.55 22.12 8.73
CA ASP A 455 1.53 22.28 7.67
C ASP A 455 0.86 22.40 6.29
N PRO A 456 1.14 23.45 5.51
CA PRO A 456 0.43 23.75 4.27
C PRO A 456 0.59 22.67 3.18
N ARG A 457 1.61 21.82 3.26
CA ARG A 457 1.84 20.74 2.28
C ARG A 457 0.96 19.53 2.56
N THR A 458 0.59 19.32 3.81
CA THR A 458 -0.15 18.12 4.27
C THR A 458 -1.61 18.41 4.58
N ALA A 459 -1.94 19.65 4.99
CA ALA A 459 -3.28 20.10 5.31
C ALA A 459 -4.34 19.85 4.22
N PRO A 460 -4.05 19.99 2.90
CA PRO A 460 -5.03 19.67 1.86
C PRO A 460 -5.47 18.20 1.88
N PHE A 461 -4.52 17.27 2.12
CA PHE A 461 -4.83 15.84 2.21
C PHE A 461 -5.61 15.50 3.48
N VAL A 462 -5.21 16.08 4.62
CA VAL A 462 -5.96 15.92 5.89
C VAL A 462 -7.40 16.42 5.73
N SER A 463 -7.60 17.54 5.03
CA SER A 463 -8.92 18.13 4.82
C SER A 463 -9.77 17.36 3.79
N ALA A 464 -9.15 16.54 2.94
CA ALA A 464 -9.86 15.70 1.98
C ALA A 464 -10.49 14.46 2.64
N PHE A 465 -9.87 13.94 3.71
CA PHE A 465 -10.40 12.81 4.45
C PHE A 465 -11.48 13.27 5.44
N THR A 466 -12.73 13.26 4.98
CA THR A 466 -13.89 13.73 5.74
C THR A 466 -14.92 12.63 5.94
N ASP A 467 -15.81 12.82 6.92
CA ASP A 467 -16.96 11.94 7.18
C ASP A 467 -17.92 11.84 5.98
N GLN A 468 -17.86 12.78 5.03
CA GLN A 468 -18.69 12.75 3.82
C GLN A 468 -18.17 11.78 2.76
N GLN A 469 -16.86 11.47 2.78
CA GLN A 469 -16.20 10.60 1.80
C GLN A 469 -15.22 9.65 2.51
N PRO A 470 -15.71 8.78 3.41
CA PRO A 470 -14.85 7.87 4.18
C PRO A 470 -14.08 6.88 3.29
N ASP A 471 -14.66 6.51 2.15
CA ASP A 471 -14.06 5.59 1.18
C ASP A 471 -12.75 6.13 0.59
N LEU A 472 -12.58 7.45 0.51
CA LEU A 472 -11.33 8.04 0.01
C LEU A 472 -10.16 7.68 0.94
N PHE A 473 -10.36 7.78 2.25
CA PHE A 473 -9.37 7.35 3.23
C PHE A 473 -9.14 5.85 3.17
N PHE A 474 -10.20 5.04 3.16
CA PHE A 474 -10.09 3.59 3.18
C PHE A 474 -9.38 3.02 1.94
N ASN A 475 -9.74 3.48 0.74
CA ASN A 475 -9.09 3.07 -0.50
C ASN A 475 -7.63 3.48 -0.53
N GLN A 476 -7.33 4.72 -0.13
CA GLN A 476 -5.94 5.18 -0.10
C GLN A 476 -5.13 4.48 1.00
N PHE A 477 -5.73 4.16 2.15
CA PHE A 477 -5.07 3.43 3.23
C PHE A 477 -4.67 2.02 2.79
N ALA A 478 -5.55 1.31 2.08
CA ALA A 478 -5.23 0.04 1.44
C ALA A 478 -4.00 0.15 0.52
N VAL A 479 -3.97 1.14 -0.37
CA VAL A 479 -2.84 1.39 -1.28
C VAL A 479 -1.55 1.69 -0.50
N SER A 480 -1.61 2.61 0.47
CA SER A 480 -0.45 3.01 1.25
C SER A 480 0.08 1.87 2.15
N MET A 481 -0.78 0.97 2.63
CA MET A 481 -0.34 -0.24 3.35
C MET A 481 0.35 -1.24 2.43
N VAL A 482 -0.10 -1.38 1.18
CA VAL A 482 0.63 -2.17 0.17
C VAL A 482 2.00 -1.55 -0.12
N ASN A 483 2.07 -0.21 -0.29
CA ASN A 483 3.33 0.50 -0.49
C ASN A 483 4.29 0.30 0.69
N LEU A 484 3.79 0.45 1.93
CA LEU A 484 4.54 0.19 3.16
C LEU A 484 5.07 -1.25 3.19
N GLY A 485 4.22 -2.22 2.89
CA GLY A 485 4.58 -3.63 2.84
C GLY A 485 5.60 -3.98 1.75
N ASN A 486 5.80 -3.12 0.75
CA ASN A 486 6.70 -3.36 -0.38
C ASN A 486 8.09 -2.72 -0.19
N ILE A 487 8.34 -2.06 0.95
CA ILE A 487 9.63 -1.40 1.22
C ILE A 487 10.76 -2.43 1.33
N LEU A 488 11.81 -2.20 0.52
CA LEU A 488 13.13 -2.85 0.61
C LEU A 488 13.11 -4.38 0.74
N VAL A 489 12.25 -5.05 -0.03
CA VAL A 489 12.13 -6.53 -0.06
C VAL A 489 13.40 -7.24 -0.58
N HIS A 490 14.36 -6.50 -1.15
CA HIS A 490 15.56 -7.01 -1.78
C HIS A 490 16.72 -7.22 -0.79
N THR A 491 16.60 -8.20 0.11
CA THR A 491 17.78 -8.73 0.82
C THR A 491 18.61 -9.61 -0.12
N ALA A 492 19.93 -9.50 -0.09
CA ALA A 492 20.81 -10.39 -0.85
C ALA A 492 20.52 -11.87 -0.47
N PRO A 493 20.61 -12.85 -1.40
CA PRO A 493 20.23 -14.24 -1.13
C PRO A 493 20.92 -14.90 0.09
N ASN A 494 22.09 -14.38 0.49
CA ASN A 494 22.84 -14.89 1.63
C ASN A 494 22.42 -14.25 2.98
N GLU A 495 21.68 -13.14 2.93
CA GLU A 495 21.32 -12.31 4.09
C GLU A 495 19.90 -12.54 4.60
N SER A 496 19.12 -13.37 3.91
CA SER A 496 17.77 -13.71 4.33
C SER A 496 17.50 -15.22 4.36
N GLU A 497 16.36 -15.58 4.94
CA GLU A 497 15.92 -16.97 5.10
C GLU A 497 14.40 -17.08 5.31
N ILE A 498 13.91 -18.30 5.47
CA ILE A 498 12.61 -18.55 6.10
C ILE A 498 12.90 -19.06 7.51
N ARG A 499 12.68 -18.21 8.52
CA ARG A 499 12.93 -18.58 9.91
C ARG A 499 11.93 -19.64 10.37
N LEU A 500 12.38 -20.58 11.19
CA LEU A 500 11.52 -21.57 11.84
C LEU A 500 10.83 -21.00 13.08
N ASP A 501 11.53 -20.11 13.78
CA ASP A 501 11.07 -19.37 14.96
C ASP A 501 11.36 -17.89 14.71
N CYS A 502 10.34 -17.04 14.80
CA CYS A 502 10.48 -15.60 14.54
C CYS A 502 11.33 -14.86 15.57
N ASN A 503 11.76 -15.53 16.66
CA ASN A 503 12.65 -14.95 17.66
C ASN A 503 14.14 -15.10 17.31
N TYR A 504 14.51 -16.04 16.44
CA TYR A 504 15.91 -16.42 16.23
C TYR A 504 16.25 -16.66 14.75
N VAL A 505 17.48 -16.31 14.37
CA VAL A 505 18.07 -16.72 13.09
C VAL A 505 18.24 -18.25 13.10
N ASN A 506 17.98 -18.92 11.98
CA ASN A 506 18.19 -20.36 11.90
C ASN A 506 19.66 -20.72 12.11
N PRO A 507 19.97 -21.87 12.73
CA PRO A 507 21.35 -22.31 12.89
C PRO A 507 22.02 -22.54 11.53
N ALA A 508 23.29 -22.14 11.42
CA ALA A 508 24.10 -22.38 10.23
C ALA A 508 24.12 -23.89 9.91
N ARG A 509 23.88 -24.28 8.65
CA ARG A 509 23.98 -25.67 8.22
C ARG A 509 25.39 -26.18 8.54
N SER A 510 25.52 -27.09 9.50
CA SER A 510 26.79 -27.78 9.76
C SER A 510 27.24 -28.46 8.46
N LYS A 511 28.44 -28.14 7.97
CA LYS A 511 29.06 -28.94 6.90
C LYS A 511 29.09 -30.38 7.40
N LYS A 512 28.33 -31.29 6.76
CA LYS A 512 28.41 -32.71 7.06
C LYS A 512 29.89 -33.09 7.02
N ALA A 513 30.43 -33.56 8.14
CA ALA A 513 31.76 -34.13 8.17
C ALA A 513 31.81 -35.21 7.09
N ASN A 514 32.77 -35.11 6.17
CA ASN A 514 33.01 -36.19 5.23
C ASN A 514 33.23 -37.47 6.05
N PRO A 515 32.57 -38.59 5.71
CA PRO A 515 32.86 -39.86 6.35
C PRO A 515 34.36 -40.13 6.21
N PRO A 516 35.02 -40.69 7.24
CA PRO A 516 36.44 -40.96 7.19
C PRO A 516 36.73 -41.85 5.98
N ARG A 517 37.68 -41.43 5.14
CA ARG A 517 38.18 -42.25 4.05
C ARG A 517 38.66 -43.56 4.67
N ARG A 518 38.00 -44.67 4.32
CA ARG A 518 38.54 -46.00 4.63
C ARG A 518 39.87 -46.14 3.88
N HIS A 519 40.87 -46.60 4.62
CA HIS A 519 42.27 -46.74 4.23
C HIS A 519 42.47 -47.51 2.94
#